data_AF-A0A357V8T3-F1
#
_entry.id   AF-A0A357V8T3-F1
#
_cell.length_a   1.000
_cell.length_b   1.000
_cell.length_c   1.000
_cell.angle_alpha   90.00
_cell.angle_beta   90.00
_cell.angle_gamma   90.00
#
_symmetry.space_group_name_H-M   'P 1'
#
loop_
_entity.id
_entity.type
_entity.pdbx_description
1 polymer ?
#
loop_
_entity_poly.entity_id
_entity_poly.type
_entity_poly.pdbx_seq_one_letter_code
_entity_poly.pdbx_strand_id
1 'polypeptide(L)' 'APHVQARGMKISMPHGAAGGQPVDMIGNPIKMSGTPVSYRRPPPTLGQHTDEVLAELLDLSDDDRAKLRDDGLI' A
#
# COMPACT_ATOMS: atom_id res chain seq x y z
N ALA A 1 -9.24 -19.83 13.42
CA ALA A 1 -9.63 -19.92 14.84
C ALA A 1 -10.81 -18.98 15.12
N PRO A 2 -11.75 -19.36 16.00
CA PRO A 2 -12.98 -18.57 16.25
C PRO A 2 -12.71 -17.12 16.64
N HIS A 3 -11.73 -16.87 17.53
CA HIS A 3 -11.38 -15.50 17.93
C HIS A 3 -10.81 -14.64 16.79
N VAL A 4 -10.06 -15.24 15.85
CA VAL A 4 -9.50 -14.54 14.68
C VAL A 4 -10.60 -14.04 13.75
N GLN A 5 -11.61 -14.87 13.51
CA GLN A 5 -12.76 -14.52 12.68
C GLN A 5 -13.67 -13.52 13.39
N ALA A 6 -14.04 -13.78 14.64
CA ALA A 6 -14.93 -12.93 15.43
C ALA A 6 -14.39 -11.50 15.63
N ARG A 7 -13.06 -11.34 15.61
CA ARG A 7 -12.41 -10.02 15.76
C ARG A 7 -11.91 -9.44 14.45
N GLY A 8 -12.18 -10.06 13.30
CA GLY A 8 -11.71 -9.57 11.99
C GLY A 8 -10.18 -9.39 11.95
N MET A 9 -9.45 -10.35 12.50
CA MET A 9 -7.98 -10.32 12.58
C MET A 9 -7.30 -10.90 11.33
N LYS A 10 -8.09 -11.34 10.35
CA LYS A 10 -7.63 -11.68 9.00
C LYS A 10 -8.35 -10.76 8.02
N ILE A 11 -7.58 -10.05 7.20
CA ILE A 11 -8.09 -9.22 6.11
C ILE A 11 -7.57 -9.79 4.79
N SER A 12 -8.34 -9.61 3.73
CA SER A 12 -7.96 -10.06 2.38
C SER A 12 -8.16 -8.89 1.43
N MET A 13 -7.15 -8.56 0.63
CA MET A 13 -7.19 -7.41 -0.27
C MET A 13 -6.67 -7.78 -1.66
N PRO A 14 -7.25 -7.25 -2.75
CA PRO A 14 -6.68 -7.43 -4.08
C PRO A 14 -5.32 -6.75 -4.16
N HIS A 15 -4.33 -7.39 -4.80
CA HIS A 15 -2.98 -6.84 -4.92
C HIS A 15 -2.42 -7.09 -6.31
N GLY A 16 -1.93 -6.04 -6.97
CA GLY A 16 -1.49 -6.10 -8.38
C GLY A 16 -0.37 -7.12 -8.64
N ALA A 17 0.55 -7.29 -7.69
CA ALA A 17 1.64 -8.27 -7.82
C ALA A 17 1.25 -9.73 -7.48
N ALA A 18 0.01 -9.99 -7.06
CA ALA A 18 -0.41 -11.31 -6.59
C ALA A 18 -1.09 -12.16 -7.69
N GLY A 19 -0.84 -11.85 -8.98
CA GLY A 19 -1.34 -12.65 -10.09
C GLY A 19 -2.86 -12.76 -10.16
N GLY A 20 -3.58 -11.72 -9.75
CA GLY A 20 -5.04 -11.69 -9.69
C GLY A 20 -5.66 -12.35 -8.45
N GLN A 21 -4.85 -12.92 -7.55
CA GLN A 21 -5.32 -13.42 -6.26
C GLN A 21 -5.26 -12.33 -5.18
N PRO A 22 -6.16 -12.36 -4.19
CA PRO A 22 -6.04 -11.50 -3.03
C PRO A 22 -4.90 -11.97 -2.11
N VAL A 23 -4.32 -11.02 -1.36
CA VAL A 23 -3.33 -11.30 -0.32
C VAL A 23 -3.98 -11.26 1.05
N ASP A 24 -3.69 -12.28 1.86
CA ASP A 24 -4.16 -12.37 3.23
C ASP A 24 -3.16 -11.65 4.16
N MET A 25 -3.69 -10.78 5.02
CA MET A 25 -2.90 -10.00 5.97
C MET A 25 -3.50 -10.05 7.37
N ILE A 26 -2.66 -9.71 8.34
CA ILE A 26 -3.06 -9.61 9.74
C ILE A 26 -3.78 -8.29 9.94
N GLY A 27 -5.02 -8.35 10.44
CA GLY A 27 -5.78 -7.16 10.83
C GLY A 27 -5.31 -6.62 12.19
N ASN A 28 -5.47 -5.31 12.40
CA ASN A 28 -5.21 -4.62 13.66
C ASN A 28 -5.97 -5.29 14.83
N PRO A 29 -5.25 -5.73 15.89
CA PRO A 29 -5.86 -6.37 17.04
C PRO A 29 -6.65 -5.39 17.93
N ILE A 30 -6.30 -4.11 17.90
CA ILE A 30 -6.94 -3.04 18.69
C ILE A 30 -8.20 -2.57 17.96
N LYS A 31 -9.32 -2.48 18.70
CA LYS A 31 -10.60 -1.97 18.20
C LYS A 31 -10.87 -0.60 18.82
N MET A 32 -10.86 0.42 17.98
CA MET A 32 -11.06 1.82 18.38
C MET A 32 -12.50 2.21 18.04
N SER A 33 -13.31 2.57 19.04
CA SER A 33 -14.73 2.91 18.84
C SER A 33 -14.93 4.30 18.24
N GLY A 34 -14.10 5.29 18.61
CA GLY A 34 -14.17 6.66 18.09
C GLY A 34 -13.57 6.80 16.69
N THR A 35 -12.57 5.98 16.35
CA THR A 35 -11.90 5.99 15.04
C THR A 35 -11.65 4.56 14.55
N PRO A 36 -12.70 3.85 14.07
CA PRO A 36 -12.56 2.49 13.60
C PRO A 36 -11.48 2.36 12.51
N VAL A 37 -10.66 1.30 12.63
CA VAL A 37 -9.59 1.02 11.68
C VAL A 37 -10.17 0.72 10.30
N SER A 38 -9.68 1.40 9.27
CA SER A 38 -10.05 1.16 7.86
C SER A 38 -8.85 0.69 7.04
N TYR A 39 -9.00 -0.36 6.25
CA TYR A 39 -7.99 -0.83 5.29
C TYR A 39 -8.40 -0.37 3.90
N ARG A 40 -7.80 0.72 3.40
CA ARG A 40 -8.24 1.40 2.17
C ARG A 40 -7.44 1.03 0.94
N ARG A 41 -6.15 0.72 1.11
CA ARG A 41 -5.24 0.40 0.01
C ARG A 41 -4.50 -0.89 0.35
N PRO A 42 -4.28 -1.78 -0.63
CA PRO A 42 -3.38 -2.90 -0.45
C PRO A 42 -1.94 -2.37 -0.26
N PRO A 43 -1.01 -3.23 0.19
CA PRO A 43 0.41 -2.90 0.14
C PRO A 43 0.82 -2.39 -1.26
N PRO A 44 1.69 -1.38 -1.35
CA PRO A 44 2.13 -0.87 -2.63
C PRO A 44 3.07 -1.87 -3.32
N THR A 45 3.04 -1.91 -4.65
CA THR A 45 4.09 -2.59 -5.41
C THR A 45 5.39 -1.80 -5.38
N LEU A 46 6.50 -2.44 -5.76
CA LEU A 46 7.79 -1.76 -5.93
C LEU A 46 7.60 -0.55 -6.87
N GLY A 47 8.03 0.63 -6.41
CA GLY A 47 7.99 1.87 -7.17
C GLY A 47 6.61 2.50 -7.41
N GLN A 48 5.51 1.94 -6.86
CA GLN A 48 4.15 2.36 -7.19
C GLN A 48 3.87 3.87 -7.00
N HIS A 49 4.46 4.47 -5.96
CA HIS A 49 4.26 5.88 -5.62
C HIS A 49 5.54 6.72 -5.80
N THR A 50 6.54 6.22 -6.53
CA THR A 50 7.81 6.96 -6.71
C THR A 50 7.58 8.32 -7.34
N ASP A 51 6.78 8.41 -8.41
CA ASP A 51 6.46 9.69 -9.05
C ASP A 51 5.70 10.64 -8.14
N GLU A 52 4.65 10.14 -7.47
CA GLU A 52 3.81 10.93 -6.54
C GLU A 52 4.68 11.57 -5.46
N VAL A 53 5.53 10.78 -4.81
CA VAL A 53 6.38 11.27 -3.71
C VAL A 53 7.45 12.24 -4.21
N LEU A 54 8.10 11.97 -5.35
CA LEU A 54 9.13 12.85 -5.90
C LEU A 54 8.55 14.18 -6.38
N ALA A 55 7.34 14.18 -6.94
CA ALA A 55 6.65 15.40 -7.32
C ALA A 55 6.17 16.18 -6.09
N GLU A 56 5.53 15.52 -5.12
CA GLU A 56 4.92 16.20 -3.96
C GLU A 56 5.92 16.70 -2.92
N LEU A 57 7.03 15.98 -2.70
CA LEU A 57 7.97 16.33 -1.63
C LEU A 57 9.21 17.08 -2.11
N LEU A 58 9.60 16.88 -3.38
CA LEU A 58 10.82 17.46 -3.95
C LEU A 58 10.56 18.37 -5.15
N ASP A 59 9.29 18.60 -5.51
CA ASP A 59 8.88 19.45 -6.63
C ASP A 59 9.56 19.07 -7.97
N LEU A 60 9.96 17.80 -8.12
CA LEU A 60 10.65 17.34 -9.33
C LEU A 60 9.69 17.32 -10.52
N SER A 61 10.09 17.95 -11.61
CA SER A 61 9.32 17.97 -12.86
C SER A 61 9.28 16.58 -13.51
N ASP A 62 8.40 16.40 -14.48
CA ASP A 62 8.31 15.15 -15.25
C ASP A 62 9.64 14.83 -15.95
N ASP A 63 10.34 15.86 -16.44
CA ASP A 63 11.65 15.75 -17.10
C ASP A 63 12.75 15.31 -16.12
N ASP A 64 12.76 15.85 -14.89
CA ASP A 64 13.72 15.46 -13.86
C ASP A 64 13.53 13.98 -13.48
N ARG A 65 12.28 13.55 -13.29
CA ARG A 65 11.96 12.15 -12.95
C ARG A 65 12.23 11.20 -14.11
N ALA A 66 12.05 11.65 -15.36
CA ALA A 66 12.43 10.87 -16.54
C ALA A 66 13.95 10.64 -16.58
N LYS A 67 14.75 11.68 -16.30
CA LYS A 67 16.20 11.57 -16.24
C LYS A 67 16.68 10.62 -15.14
N LEU A 68 16.10 10.69 -13.95
CA LEU A 68 16.45 9.76 -12.85
C LEU A 68 16.19 8.29 -13.21
N ARG A 69 15.15 8.01 -13.99
CA ARG A 69 14.89 6.66 -14.52
C ARG A 69 15.93 6.23 -15.56
N ASP A 70 16.28 7.13 -16.49
CA ASP A 70 17.28 6.85 -17.52
C ASP A 70 18.65 6.55 -16.90
N ASP A 71 18.99 7.28 -15.83
CA ASP A 71 20.19 7.08 -15.03
C ASP A 71 20.12 5.81 -14.14
N GLY A 72 18.98 5.12 -14.07
CA GLY A 72 18.78 3.91 -13.27
C GLY A 72 18.74 4.13 -11.75
N LEU A 73 18.48 5.36 -11.32
CA LEU A 73 18.43 5.74 -9.90
C LEU A 73 17.07 5.46 -9.26
N ILE A 74 16.00 5.37 -10.08
CA ILE A 74 14.62 5.05 -9.67
C ILE A 74 13.92 4.10 -10.64
#